data_AF-A0A655AIY2-F1
#
_entry.id   AF-A0A655AIY2-F1
#
_cell.length_a   1.000
_cell.length_b   1.000
_cell.length_c   1.000
_cell.angle_alpha   90.00
_cell.angle_beta   90.00
_cell.angle_gamma   90.00
#
_symmetry.space_group_name_H-M   'P 1'
#
loop_
_entity.id
_entity.type
_entity.pdbx_description
1 polymer ?
#
loop_
_entity_poly.entity_id
_entity_poly.type
_entity_poly.pdbx_seq_one_letter_code
_entity_poly.pdbx_strand_id
1 'polypeptide(L)'
;MSRVLDTRRYPSEPVSLVDVTRDPVTCAYWSKPVGAATSSLTLLAGSALPVPDAVHTVELVGAGNGGVATRVALAAGTGYFTQTVGGGPDAPGAGSLFWVSDTGVRYGIDNEPQGVAGGGKAVEALGLNPPPVPIPWSVLSLFVPGPTLSRADALLAHDTLVPDSRPARPVSAEGGYR
;
A
#
# COMPACT_ATOMS: atom_id res chain seq x y z
N MET A 1 -45.34 -13.66 -28.26
CA MET A 1 -43.98 -13.28 -28.72
C MET A 1 -43.29 -12.56 -27.56
N SER A 2 -42.64 -13.29 -26.65
CA SER A 2 -42.03 -12.68 -25.46
C SER A 2 -40.80 -11.87 -25.87
N ARG A 3 -40.75 -10.63 -25.38
CA ARG A 3 -39.63 -9.73 -25.59
C ARG A 3 -38.53 -10.04 -24.58
N VAL A 4 -37.37 -10.42 -25.14
CA VAL A 4 -36.03 -9.94 -24.77
C VAL A 4 -35.53 -10.38 -23.39
N LEU A 5 -34.98 -11.59 -23.33
CA LEU A 5 -33.86 -11.85 -22.42
C LEU A 5 -32.63 -11.17 -23.03
N ASP A 6 -32.02 -10.23 -22.31
CA ASP A 6 -30.73 -9.65 -22.71
C ASP A 6 -29.62 -10.66 -22.42
N THR A 7 -29.17 -11.35 -23.47
CA THR A 7 -28.11 -12.37 -23.38
C THR A 7 -26.71 -11.79 -23.54
N ARG A 8 -26.54 -10.47 -23.72
CA ARG A 8 -25.22 -9.85 -23.91
C ARG A 8 -24.31 -9.96 -22.69
N ARG A 9 -24.86 -10.36 -21.54
CA ARG A 9 -24.09 -10.61 -20.32
C ARG A 9 -23.41 -11.97 -20.31
N TYR A 10 -23.79 -12.87 -21.21
CA TYR A 10 -23.15 -14.18 -21.37
C TYR A 10 -22.04 -14.10 -22.42
N PRO A 11 -20.97 -14.89 -22.28
CA PRO A 11 -19.96 -15.03 -23.30
C PRO A 11 -20.57 -15.41 -24.66
N SER A 12 -20.05 -14.82 -25.74
CA SER A 12 -20.47 -15.16 -27.10
C SER A 12 -19.97 -16.54 -27.56
N GLU A 13 -18.96 -17.08 -26.86
CA GLU A 13 -18.35 -18.38 -27.12
C GLU A 13 -18.40 -19.26 -25.87
N PRO A 14 -18.40 -20.61 -26.02
CA PRO A 14 -18.29 -21.52 -24.90
C PRO A 14 -17.06 -21.22 -24.03
N VAL A 15 -17.25 -21.23 -22.72
CA VAL A 15 -16.16 -21.01 -21.76
C VAL A 15 -15.30 -22.27 -21.67
N SER A 16 -13.98 -22.12 -21.85
CA SER A 16 -13.02 -23.16 -21.51
C SER A 16 -12.68 -23.10 -20.02
N LEU A 17 -12.78 -24.23 -19.33
CA LEU A 17 -12.41 -24.32 -17.91
C LEU A 17 -10.89 -24.46 -17.79
N VAL A 18 -10.30 -23.67 -16.90
CA VAL A 18 -8.87 -23.75 -16.58
C VAL A 18 -8.60 -24.95 -15.68
N ASP A 19 -7.58 -25.73 -16.01
CA ASP A 19 -7.11 -26.85 -15.19
C ASP A 19 -6.18 -26.32 -14.09
N VAL A 20 -6.69 -26.27 -12.86
CA VAL A 20 -5.96 -25.76 -11.68
C VAL A 20 -4.75 -26.62 -11.29
N THR A 21 -4.64 -27.85 -11.81
CA THR A 21 -3.45 -28.69 -11.58
C THR A 21 -2.29 -28.29 -12.49
N ARG A 22 -2.60 -27.79 -13.70
CA ARG A 22 -1.63 -27.28 -14.66
C ARG A 22 -1.31 -25.80 -14.44
N ASP A 23 -2.36 -25.01 -14.19
CA ASP A 23 -2.30 -23.55 -14.05
C ASP A 23 -2.83 -23.13 -12.67
N PRO A 24 -2.09 -23.42 -11.57
CA PRO A 24 -2.52 -23.13 -10.21
C PRO A 24 -2.56 -21.64 -9.86
N VAL A 25 -1.93 -20.77 -10.67
CA VAL A 25 -1.83 -19.34 -10.38
C VAL A 25 -2.91 -18.59 -11.14
N THR A 26 -3.76 -17.87 -10.41
CA THR A 26 -4.69 -16.87 -10.96
C THR A 26 -4.30 -15.49 -10.47
N CYS A 27 -4.12 -14.53 -11.38
CA CYS A 27 -3.75 -13.15 -11.04
C CYS A 27 -4.77 -12.15 -11.57
N ALA A 28 -4.97 -11.07 -10.81
CA ALA A 28 -5.63 -9.87 -11.27
C ALA A 28 -4.56 -8.83 -11.64
N TYR A 29 -4.48 -8.48 -12.91
CA TYR A 29 -3.54 -7.49 -13.43
C TYR A 29 -4.27 -6.17 -13.68
N TRP A 30 -3.97 -5.17 -12.85
CA TRP A 30 -4.50 -3.82 -13.00
C TRP A 30 -3.43 -2.91 -13.58
N SER A 31 -3.79 -2.06 -14.54
CA SER A 31 -2.86 -1.07 -15.08
C SER A 31 -3.54 0.24 -15.45
N LYS A 32 -2.83 1.35 -15.25
CA LYS A 32 -3.19 2.67 -15.75
C LYS A 32 -1.94 3.36 -16.32
N PRO A 33 -1.72 3.28 -17.65
CA PRO A 33 -0.58 3.94 -18.28
C PRO A 33 -0.59 5.47 -18.08
N VAL A 34 0.59 6.08 -18.16
CA VAL A 34 0.72 7.54 -18.11
C VAL A 34 -0.10 8.18 -19.24
N GLY A 35 -0.91 9.18 -18.90
CA GLY A 35 -1.79 9.87 -19.84
C GLY A 35 -3.08 9.13 -20.18
N ALA A 36 -3.28 7.89 -19.71
CA ALA A 36 -4.52 7.15 -19.96
C ALA A 36 -5.69 7.73 -19.13
N ALA A 37 -6.83 7.92 -19.78
CA ALA A 37 -8.05 8.40 -19.12
C ALA A 37 -8.62 7.35 -18.15
N THR A 38 -8.57 6.07 -18.53
CA THR A 38 -9.12 4.94 -17.77
C THR A 38 -8.05 3.89 -17.48
N SER A 39 -8.30 3.07 -16.46
CA SER A 39 -7.51 1.89 -16.14
C SER A 39 -8.10 0.63 -16.78
N SER A 40 -7.29 -0.42 -16.92
CA SER A 40 -7.71 -1.77 -17.29
C SER A 40 -7.53 -2.75 -16.13
N LEU A 41 -8.38 -3.79 -16.11
CA LEU A 41 -8.25 -4.95 -15.25
C LEU A 41 -8.33 -6.21 -16.12
N THR A 42 -7.34 -7.08 -16.01
CA THR A 42 -7.27 -8.34 -16.75
C THR A 42 -7.05 -9.48 -15.77
N LEU A 43 -7.74 -10.61 -15.99
CA LEU A 43 -7.48 -11.85 -15.27
C LEU A 43 -6.47 -12.68 -16.05
N LEU A 44 -5.44 -13.16 -15.35
CA LEU A 44 -4.40 -14.02 -15.88
C LEU A 44 -4.48 -15.38 -15.18
N ALA A 45 -4.20 -16.45 -15.90
CA ALA A 45 -4.06 -17.79 -15.33
C ALA A 45 -2.82 -18.46 -15.94
N GLY A 46 -2.07 -19.21 -15.13
CA GLY A 46 -0.86 -19.90 -15.59
C GLY A 46 -0.18 -20.72 -14.51
N SER A 47 0.99 -21.28 -14.85
CA SER A 47 1.76 -22.15 -13.97
C SER A 47 2.70 -21.42 -12.99
N ALA A 48 2.97 -20.14 -13.22
CA ALA A 48 3.89 -19.33 -12.42
C ALA A 48 3.40 -17.88 -12.28
N LEU A 49 3.88 -17.18 -11.25
CA LEU A 49 3.61 -15.77 -11.04
C LEU A 49 4.24 -14.92 -12.16
N PRO A 50 3.52 -13.94 -12.73
CA PRO A 50 4.04 -13.07 -13.79
C PRO A 50 4.87 -11.92 -13.19
N VAL A 51 5.91 -12.26 -12.41
CA VAL A 51 6.85 -11.30 -11.82
C VAL A 51 8.24 -11.47 -12.43
N PRO A 52 9.01 -10.40 -12.67
CA PRO A 52 10.37 -10.53 -13.17
C PRO A 52 11.27 -11.30 -12.21
N ASP A 53 12.17 -12.15 -12.72
CA ASP A 53 13.07 -12.98 -11.90
C ASP A 53 13.96 -12.19 -10.93
N ALA A 54 14.28 -10.95 -11.29
CA ALA A 54 15.08 -10.04 -10.46
C ALA A 54 14.33 -9.54 -9.21
N VAL A 55 13.01 -9.72 -9.13
CA VAL A 55 12.19 -9.27 -8.01
C VAL A 55 11.81 -10.46 -7.15
N HIS A 56 12.41 -10.55 -5.97
CA HIS A 56 12.07 -11.55 -4.99
C HIS A 56 10.88 -11.14 -4.14
N THR A 57 10.11 -12.12 -3.69
CA THR A 57 9.01 -11.87 -2.77
C THR A 57 9.51 -11.81 -1.33
N VAL A 58 9.00 -10.86 -0.55
CA VAL A 58 9.18 -10.78 0.90
C VAL A 58 7.86 -11.08 1.61
N GLU A 59 7.94 -11.71 2.78
CA GLU A 59 6.77 -11.95 3.62
C GLU A 59 6.37 -10.67 4.35
N LEU A 60 5.08 -10.37 4.37
CA LEU A 60 4.58 -9.17 5.06
C LEU A 60 4.34 -9.44 6.54
N VAL A 61 4.65 -8.44 7.36
CA VAL A 61 4.27 -8.46 8.78
C VAL A 61 2.75 -8.50 8.88
N GLY A 62 2.23 -9.47 9.64
CA GLY A 62 0.78 -9.66 9.74
C GLY A 62 0.15 -10.38 8.55
N ALA A 63 0.94 -11.08 7.72
CA ALA A 63 0.49 -11.94 6.63
C ALA A 63 -0.83 -12.68 6.93
N GLY A 64 -1.86 -12.45 6.09
CA GLY A 64 -3.17 -13.10 6.19
C GLY A 64 -4.11 -12.51 7.24
N ASN A 65 -3.67 -11.56 8.06
CA ASN A 65 -4.52 -10.90 9.06
C ASN A 65 -5.08 -9.59 8.50
N GLY A 66 -6.37 -9.32 8.77
CA GLY A 66 -6.98 -8.03 8.47
C GLY A 66 -6.96 -7.63 6.98
N GLY A 67 -6.83 -8.60 6.07
CA GLY A 67 -6.74 -8.34 4.63
C GLY A 67 -5.33 -8.05 4.10
N VAL A 68 -4.29 -8.11 4.95
CA VAL A 68 -2.89 -7.97 4.52
C VAL A 68 -2.47 -9.20 3.68
N ALA A 69 -1.83 -8.95 2.54
CA ALA A 69 -1.29 -10.01 1.70
C ALA A 69 -0.23 -10.83 2.45
N THR A 70 -0.02 -12.08 2.04
CA THR A 70 1.01 -12.93 2.65
C THR A 70 2.42 -12.52 2.23
N ARG A 71 2.58 -12.15 0.96
CA ARG A 71 3.86 -11.76 0.38
C ARG A 71 3.69 -10.60 -0.59
N VAL A 72 4.77 -9.85 -0.79
CA VAL A 72 4.85 -8.78 -1.78
C VAL A 72 6.13 -8.92 -2.61
N ALA A 73 6.08 -8.54 -3.87
CA ALA A 73 7.24 -8.40 -4.75
C ALA A 73 7.38 -6.91 -5.15
N LEU A 74 8.43 -6.25 -4.67
CA LEU A 74 8.76 -4.85 -4.99
C LEU A 74 10.25 -4.73 -5.29
N ALA A 75 10.63 -3.70 -6.05
CA ALA A 75 12.04 -3.38 -6.24
C ALA A 75 12.68 -2.95 -4.91
N ALA A 76 13.75 -3.64 -4.49
CA ALA A 76 14.43 -3.33 -3.25
C ALA A 76 15.02 -1.90 -3.27
N GLY A 77 15.01 -1.23 -2.11
CA GLY A 77 15.54 0.12 -1.93
C GLY A 77 14.72 1.23 -2.57
N THR A 78 13.54 0.92 -3.13
CA THR A 78 12.68 1.89 -3.82
C THR A 78 11.28 1.87 -3.23
N GLY A 79 10.75 3.03 -2.89
CA GLY A 79 9.34 3.19 -2.55
C GLY A 79 8.56 3.94 -3.62
N TYR A 80 7.24 3.91 -3.48
CA TYR A 80 6.30 4.46 -4.45
C TYR A 80 5.47 5.57 -3.81
N PHE A 81 5.51 6.75 -4.40
CA PHE A 81 4.56 7.82 -4.11
C PHE A 81 3.28 7.55 -4.90
N THR A 82 2.19 7.25 -4.20
CA THR A 82 0.95 6.74 -4.80
C THR A 82 -0.26 7.58 -4.43
N GLN A 83 -1.28 7.48 -5.27
CA GLN A 83 -2.57 8.13 -5.07
C GLN A 83 -3.70 7.14 -5.31
N THR A 84 -4.68 7.10 -4.41
CA THR A 84 -5.83 6.20 -4.53
C THR A 84 -6.71 6.57 -5.72
N VAL A 85 -7.01 5.58 -6.55
CA VAL A 85 -7.96 5.69 -7.67
C VAL A 85 -8.96 4.55 -7.64
N GLY A 86 -10.25 4.84 -7.85
CA GLY A 86 -11.28 3.82 -7.60
C GLY A 86 -11.41 3.50 -6.11
N GLY A 87 -12.49 2.81 -5.75
CA GLY A 87 -12.93 2.71 -4.36
C GLY A 87 -13.36 1.32 -3.93
N GLY A 88 -13.89 1.30 -2.72
CA GLY A 88 -14.50 0.19 -2.00
C GLY A 88 -15.21 0.78 -0.77
N PRO A 89 -16.00 -0.01 -0.04
CA PRO A 89 -16.74 0.48 1.12
C PRO A 89 -15.84 1.16 2.16
N ASP A 90 -14.59 0.70 2.30
CA ASP A 90 -13.61 1.21 3.27
C ASP A 90 -12.50 2.05 2.63
N ALA A 91 -12.67 2.48 1.38
CA ALA A 91 -11.67 3.29 0.71
C ALA A 91 -11.65 4.72 1.32
N PRO A 92 -10.45 5.31 1.52
CA PRO A 92 -10.35 6.72 1.85
C PRO A 92 -10.87 7.58 0.69
N GLY A 93 -10.94 8.89 0.91
CA GLY A 93 -11.32 9.85 -0.14
C GLY A 93 -10.55 9.61 -1.44
N ALA A 94 -11.24 9.74 -2.58
CA ALA A 94 -10.58 9.63 -3.87
C ALA A 94 -9.45 10.66 -3.96
N GLY A 95 -8.26 10.22 -4.37
CA GLY A 95 -7.10 11.10 -4.46
C GLY A 95 -6.25 11.20 -3.18
N SER A 96 -6.56 10.44 -2.13
CA SER A 96 -5.68 10.32 -0.95
C SER A 96 -4.28 9.83 -1.33
N LEU A 97 -3.26 10.42 -0.69
CA LEU A 97 -1.85 10.20 -0.98
C LEU A 97 -1.23 9.19 -0.01
N PHE A 98 -0.37 8.32 -0.53
CA PHE A 98 0.32 7.31 0.25
C PHE A 98 1.77 7.13 -0.20
N TRP A 99 2.66 6.84 0.73
CA TRP A 99 3.97 6.26 0.45
C TRP A 99 3.92 4.74 0.66
N VAL A 100 4.42 3.96 -0.28
CA VAL A 100 4.59 2.51 -0.14
C VAL A 100 6.09 2.20 -0.11
N SER A 101 6.55 1.63 0.99
CA SER A 101 7.94 1.19 1.17
C SER A 101 8.25 -0.08 0.37
N ASP A 102 9.53 -0.34 0.13
CA ASP A 102 10.04 -1.58 -0.46
C ASP A 102 9.79 -2.82 0.42
N THR A 103 9.54 -2.64 1.71
CA THR A 103 9.12 -3.69 2.64
C THR A 103 7.61 -3.96 2.66
N GLY A 104 6.84 -3.25 1.83
CA GLY A 104 5.39 -3.47 1.70
C GLY A 104 4.55 -2.88 2.84
N VAL A 105 5.04 -1.81 3.46
CA VAL A 105 4.25 -0.98 4.40
C VAL A 105 3.74 0.25 3.66
N ARG A 106 2.44 0.54 3.80
CA ARG A 106 1.78 1.74 3.28
C ARG A 106 1.64 2.79 4.39
N TYR A 107 1.97 4.03 4.08
CA TYR A 107 1.87 5.16 5.00
C TYR A 107 0.97 6.23 4.36
N GLY A 108 -0.11 6.61 5.03
CA GLY A 108 -0.93 7.73 4.58
C GLY A 108 -0.16 9.04 4.68
N ILE A 109 -0.32 9.95 3.74
CA ILE A 109 0.33 11.27 3.78
C ILE A 109 -0.76 12.30 4.08
N ASP A 110 -0.60 13.02 5.19
CA ASP A 110 -1.48 14.13 5.51
C ASP A 110 -1.11 15.34 4.62
N ASN A 111 -2.02 15.70 3.71
CA ASN A 111 -1.90 16.88 2.85
C ASN A 111 -2.94 17.96 3.19
N GLU A 112 -3.61 17.87 4.35
CA GLU A 112 -4.60 18.87 4.73
C GLU A 112 -3.95 20.26 4.86
N PRO A 113 -4.56 21.31 4.27
CA PRO A 113 -4.15 22.68 4.49
C PRO A 113 -4.46 23.12 5.92
N GLN A 114 -3.54 22.85 6.84
CA GLN A 114 -3.57 23.49 8.16
C GLN A 114 -3.21 24.98 8.02
N GLY A 115 -4.25 25.79 7.85
CA GLY A 115 -4.21 27.25 7.88
C GLY A 115 -3.49 27.91 6.70
N VAL A 116 -3.45 29.25 6.74
CA VAL A 116 -2.87 30.17 5.74
C VAL A 116 -1.37 29.98 5.42
N ALA A 117 -0.74 28.87 5.84
CA ALA A 117 0.68 28.63 5.65
C ALA A 117 1.15 27.15 5.69
N GLY A 118 0.38 26.14 5.23
CA GLY A 118 0.84 24.75 5.47
C GLY A 118 0.45 23.56 4.59
N GLY A 119 -0.51 23.66 3.65
CA GLY A 119 -1.08 22.48 2.97
C GLY A 119 -0.26 21.76 1.89
N GLY A 120 0.94 22.22 1.57
CA GLY A 120 1.85 21.54 0.63
C GLY A 120 3.04 20.82 1.31
N LYS A 121 3.16 20.92 2.65
CA LYS A 121 4.44 20.72 3.33
C LYS A 121 4.89 19.27 3.43
N ALA A 122 4.01 18.29 3.59
CA ALA A 122 4.44 16.91 3.86
C ALA A 122 5.09 16.28 2.62
N VAL A 123 4.43 16.36 1.46
CA VAL A 123 4.96 15.84 0.19
C VAL A 123 6.29 16.51 -0.17
N GLU A 124 6.37 17.83 -0.06
CA GLU A 124 7.59 18.61 -0.32
C GLU A 124 8.70 18.31 0.70
N ALA A 125 8.39 18.26 1.99
CA ALA A 125 9.38 17.98 3.04
C ALA A 125 9.94 16.56 2.98
N LEU A 126 9.14 15.61 2.48
CA LEU A 126 9.59 14.25 2.19
C LEU A 126 10.34 14.14 0.86
N GLY A 127 10.41 15.21 0.06
CA GLY A 127 11.08 15.23 -1.24
C GLY A 127 10.37 14.37 -2.31
N LEU A 128 9.06 14.17 -2.18
CA LEU A 128 8.28 13.36 -3.09
C LEU A 128 7.93 14.16 -4.36
N ASN A 129 8.28 13.60 -5.51
CA ASN A 129 8.09 14.28 -6.79
C ASN A 129 6.73 13.90 -7.42
N PRO A 130 5.84 14.87 -7.72
CA PRO A 130 4.62 14.61 -8.47
C PRO A 130 4.91 14.32 -9.96
N PRO A 131 3.99 13.64 -10.67
CA PRO A 131 2.69 13.16 -10.20
C PRO A 131 2.79 11.83 -9.44
N PRO A 132 1.92 11.59 -8.44
CA PRO A 132 1.84 10.29 -7.78
C PRO A 132 1.35 9.19 -8.73
N VAL A 133 1.77 7.95 -8.47
CA VAL A 133 1.35 6.77 -9.23
C VAL A 133 -0.06 6.36 -8.81
N PRO A 134 -1.03 6.28 -9.75
CA PRO A 134 -2.38 5.81 -9.45
C PRO A 134 -2.39 4.35 -8.97
N ILE A 135 -3.10 4.06 -7.87
CA ILE A 135 -3.26 2.69 -7.34
C ILE A 135 -4.71 2.44 -6.87
N PRO A 136 -5.33 1.30 -7.20
CA PRO A 136 -6.66 0.97 -6.68
C PRO A 136 -6.62 0.59 -5.20
N TRP A 137 -7.65 1.01 -4.46
CA TRP A 137 -7.76 0.70 -3.03
C TRP A 137 -7.70 -0.80 -2.75
N SER A 138 -8.28 -1.64 -3.63
CA SER A 138 -8.25 -3.10 -3.51
C SER A 138 -6.85 -3.72 -3.54
N VAL A 139 -5.86 -3.02 -4.11
CA VAL A 139 -4.45 -3.43 -4.08
C VAL A 139 -3.74 -2.74 -2.93
N LEU A 140 -3.97 -1.43 -2.75
CA LEU A 140 -3.31 -0.67 -1.70
C LEU A 140 -3.65 -1.21 -0.30
N SER A 141 -4.89 -1.66 -0.05
CA SER A 141 -5.31 -2.18 1.26
C SER A 141 -4.59 -3.47 1.67
N LEU A 142 -3.99 -4.20 0.72
CA LEU A 142 -3.25 -5.44 0.96
C LEU A 142 -1.87 -5.21 1.59
N PHE A 143 -1.35 -3.98 1.53
CA PHE A 143 -0.09 -3.61 2.19
C PHE A 143 -0.29 -3.38 3.69
N VAL A 144 0.76 -3.64 4.46
CA VAL A 144 0.77 -3.45 5.91
C VAL A 144 0.51 -1.97 6.22
N PRO A 145 -0.50 -1.62 7.04
CA PRO A 145 -0.74 -0.23 7.40
C PRO A 145 0.35 0.26 8.36
N GLY A 146 1.03 1.34 7.99
CA GLY A 146 1.94 2.11 8.84
C GLY A 146 1.29 3.39 9.39
N PRO A 147 2.02 4.16 10.22
CA PRO A 147 1.58 5.46 10.70
C PRO A 147 1.36 6.46 9.56
N THR A 148 0.59 7.49 9.83
CA THR A 148 0.46 8.64 8.92
C THR A 148 1.75 9.45 8.93
N LEU A 149 2.20 9.89 7.76
CA LEU A 149 3.30 10.83 7.60
C LEU A 149 2.73 12.23 7.67
N SER A 150 2.85 12.84 8.84
CA SER A 150 2.42 14.21 9.10
C SER A 150 3.45 14.94 9.96
N ARG A 151 3.43 16.27 9.92
CA ARG A 151 4.25 17.08 10.82
C ARG A 151 3.82 16.90 12.28
N ALA A 152 2.52 16.76 12.52
CA ALA A 152 1.98 16.61 13.88
C ALA A 152 2.49 15.33 14.53
N ASP A 153 2.46 14.20 13.80
CA ASP A 153 2.96 12.92 14.29
C ASP A 153 4.48 12.94 14.47
N ALA A 154 5.22 13.61 13.57
CA ALA A 154 6.67 13.74 13.68
C ALA A 154 7.14 14.57 14.90
N LEU A 155 6.29 15.45 15.44
CA LEU A 155 6.60 16.23 16.64
C LEU A 155 6.32 15.45 17.95
N LEU A 156 5.72 14.27 17.85
CA LEU A 156 5.51 13.42 19.02
C LEU A 156 6.83 12.74 19.42
N ALA A 157 7.12 12.77 20.70
CA ALA A 157 8.22 11.99 21.25
C ALA A 157 7.85 10.51 21.20
N HIS A 158 8.53 9.75 20.35
CA HIS A 158 8.45 8.30 20.34
C HIS A 158 9.59 7.73 21.19
N ASP A 159 9.29 7.41 22.45
CA ASP A 159 10.19 6.60 23.27
C ASP A 159 9.82 5.13 23.07
N THR A 160 10.59 4.44 22.22
CA THR A 160 10.35 3.04 21.85
C THR A 160 11.14 2.05 22.70
N LEU A 161 11.81 2.51 23.75
CA LEU A 161 12.48 1.65 24.70
C LEU A 161 11.48 1.10 25.72
N VAL A 162 11.38 -0.23 25.78
CA VAL A 162 10.74 -0.90 26.92
C VAL A 162 11.50 -0.46 28.18
N PRO A 163 10.83 0.01 29.25
CA PRO A 163 11.50 0.32 30.50
C PRO A 163 12.35 -0.87 30.93
N ASP A 164 13.64 -0.65 31.16
CA ASP A 164 14.52 -1.71 31.64
C ASP A 164 13.95 -2.26 32.95
N SER A 165 13.60 -3.56 32.94
CA SER A 165 13.10 -4.26 34.12
C SER A 165 14.13 -4.39 35.25
N ARG A 166 15.39 -3.99 35.00
CA ARG A 166 16.49 -3.97 35.99
C ARG A 166 17.24 -2.63 35.95
N PRO A 167 16.64 -1.53 36.41
CA PRO A 167 17.32 -0.24 36.44
C PRO A 167 18.61 -0.34 37.28
N ALA A 168 19.74 0.07 36.70
CA ALA A 168 20.99 0.20 37.44
C ALA A 168 20.82 1.20 38.59
N ARG A 169 21.36 0.87 39.77
CA ARG A 169 21.28 1.72 40.96
C ARG A 169 21.88 3.10 40.63
N PRO A 170 21.17 4.21 40.88
CA PRO A 170 21.71 5.53 40.64
C PRO A 170 22.97 5.72 41.48
N VAL A 171 24.06 6.12 40.83
CA VAL A 171 25.30 6.48 41.50
C VAL A 171 25.04 7.79 42.23
N SER A 172 25.02 7.76 43.56
CA SER A 172 24.98 8.99 44.36
C SER A 172 26.30 9.71 44.17
N ALA A 173 26.29 10.81 43.42
CA ALA A 173 27.37 11.77 43.44
C ALA A 173 27.23 12.62 44.72
N GLU A 174 27.89 12.22 45.80
CA GLU A 174 28.17 13.14 46.91
C GLU A 174 29.23 14.14 46.45
N GLY A 175 28.77 15.20 45.77
CA GLY A 175 29.56 16.40 45.53
C GLY A 175 29.58 17.26 46.79
N GLY A 176 30.52 16.99 47.69
CA GLY A 176 30.77 17.84 48.86
C GLY A 176 31.24 19.24 48.44
N TYR A 177 30.57 20.26 48.96
CA TYR A 177 30.95 21.66 48.80
C TYR A 177 32.11 21.99 49.77
N ARG A 178 33.24 22.46 49.23
CA ARG A 178 34.24 23.25 49.97
C ARG A 178 34.66 24.42 49.10
#